data_AF-A0A1S3Y6H0-F1
#
_entry.id   AF-A0A1S3Y6H0-F1
#
_cell.length_a   1.000
_cell.length_b   1.000
_cell.length_c   1.000
_cell.angle_alpha   90.00
_cell.angle_beta   90.00
_cell.angle_gamma   90.00
#
_symmetry.space_group_name_H-M   'P 1'
#
loop_
_entity.id
_entity.type
_entity.pdbx_description
1 polymer ?
#
loop_
_entity_poly.entity_id
_entity_poly.type
_entity_poly.pdbx_seq_one_letter_code
_entity_poly.pdbx_strand_id
1 'polypeptide(L)'
;MVFACANNDRGAIIKLSQRLGFLTGEESEIMMETHVQAGFVVGLPFSKLGGYDFRANNITQSISNLGATMLRHRLTPPPEEAYSLHRKLSGAFLACIKLGAVVPCRELLLEVYEKYEFGEYGNEKLASGSGS
;
A
#
# COMPACT_ATOMS: atom_id res chain seq x y z
N MET A 1 0.20 -4.60 -4.46
CA MET A 1 0.68 -3.43 -3.68
C MET A 1 0.26 -3.52 -2.22
N VAL A 2 -1.04 -3.49 -1.88
CA VAL A 2 -1.52 -3.51 -0.47
C VAL A 2 -0.99 -4.70 0.33
N PHE A 3 -0.92 -5.90 -0.27
CA PHE A 3 -0.33 -7.07 0.37
C PHE A 3 1.16 -6.91 0.70
N ALA A 4 1.95 -6.24 -0.14
CA ALA A 4 3.35 -5.94 0.14
C ALA A 4 3.47 -4.94 1.31
N CYS A 5 2.64 -3.89 1.30
CA CYS A 5 2.52 -2.93 2.41
C CYS A 5 2.18 -3.61 3.74
N ALA A 6 1.19 -4.53 3.72
CA ALA A 6 0.72 -5.26 4.89
C ALA A 6 1.77 -6.17 5.52
N ASN A 7 2.75 -6.64 4.74
CA ASN A 7 3.83 -7.52 5.18
C ASN A 7 5.16 -6.79 5.37
N ASN A 8 5.18 -5.46 5.29
CA ASN A 8 6.38 -4.64 5.35
C ASN A 8 7.47 -5.07 4.34
N ASP A 9 7.07 -5.57 3.17
CA ASP A 9 8.00 -6.01 2.14
C ASP A 9 8.49 -4.82 1.32
N ARG A 10 9.59 -4.23 1.78
CA ARG A 10 10.25 -3.10 1.10
C ARG A 10 10.57 -3.41 -0.37
N GLY A 11 11.09 -4.60 -0.66
CA GLY A 11 11.49 -4.98 -2.01
C GLY A 11 10.30 -5.04 -2.96
N ALA A 12 9.23 -5.71 -2.53
CA ALA A 12 8.01 -5.80 -3.31
C ALA A 12 7.31 -4.44 -3.46
N ILE A 13 7.31 -3.58 -2.42
CA ILE A 13 6.76 -2.22 -2.51
C ILE A 13 7.46 -1.43 -3.61
N ILE A 14 8.80 -1.42 -3.65
CA ILE A 14 9.56 -0.66 -4.66
C ILE A 14 9.29 -1.24 -6.05
N LYS A 15 9.44 -2.55 -6.23
CA LYS A 15 9.24 -3.23 -7.53
C LYS A 15 7.83 -2.99 -8.08
N LEU A 16 6.81 -3.13 -7.25
CA LEU A 16 5.42 -2.90 -7.66
C LEU A 16 5.15 -1.41 -7.91
N SER A 17 5.74 -0.51 -7.13
CA SER A 17 5.56 0.93 -7.32
C SER A 17 6.17 1.40 -8.64
N GLN A 18 7.32 0.87 -9.04
CA GLN A 18 7.89 1.13 -10.37
C GLN A 18 7.01 0.56 -11.48
N ARG A 19 6.58 -0.70 -11.34
CA ARG A 19 5.69 -1.36 -12.32
C ARG A 19 4.35 -0.64 -12.49
N LEU A 20 3.81 -0.07 -11.41
CA LEU A 20 2.56 0.69 -11.41
C LEU A 20 2.75 2.17 -11.79
N GLY A 21 3.98 2.61 -12.06
CA GLY A 21 4.29 4.00 -12.42
C GLY A 21 4.21 5.00 -11.27
N PHE A 22 4.21 4.54 -10.01
CA PHE A 22 4.27 5.43 -8.84
C PHE A 22 5.69 5.94 -8.59
N LEU A 23 6.67 5.16 -9.03
CA LEU A 23 8.08 5.51 -9.04
C LEU A 23 8.62 5.31 -10.46
N THR A 24 9.58 6.13 -10.83
CA THR A 24 10.34 6.07 -12.09
C THR A 24 11.55 5.15 -11.97
N GLY A 25 12.10 5.00 -10.76
CA GLY A 25 13.35 4.28 -10.49
C GLY A 25 14.58 5.20 -10.33
N GLU A 26 14.43 6.50 -10.61
CA GLU A 26 15.49 7.50 -10.50
C GLU A 26 15.34 8.41 -9.26
N GLU A 27 14.47 8.03 -8.32
CA GLU A 27 14.21 8.82 -7.12
C GLU A 27 15.43 8.94 -6.21
N SER A 28 15.53 10.07 -5.52
CA SER A 28 16.47 10.20 -4.42
C SER A 28 16.18 9.19 -3.31
N GLU A 29 17.20 8.84 -2.54
CA GLU A 29 17.07 7.90 -1.41
C GLU A 29 16.00 8.37 -0.41
N ILE A 30 15.92 9.68 -0.17
CA ILE A 30 14.91 10.29 0.72
C ILE A 30 13.50 10.02 0.19
N MET A 31 13.26 10.18 -1.11
CA MET A 31 11.96 9.96 -1.73
C MET A 31 11.60 8.47 -1.71
N MET A 32 12.56 7.60 -2.02
CA MET A 32 12.38 6.15 -1.96
C MET A 32 12.00 5.68 -0.55
N GLU A 33 12.73 6.14 0.46
CA GLU A 33 12.46 5.77 1.86
C GLU A 33 11.12 6.33 2.34
N THR A 34 10.82 7.59 2.01
CA THR A 34 9.52 8.21 2.33
C THR A 34 8.36 7.41 1.71
N HIS A 35 8.52 6.97 0.45
CA HIS A 35 7.51 6.17 -0.26
C HIS A 35 7.29 4.80 0.41
N VAL A 36 8.37 4.12 0.79
CA VAL A 36 8.29 2.84 1.51
C VAL A 36 7.60 3.01 2.87
N GLN A 37 7.96 4.05 3.63
CA GLN A 37 7.32 4.37 4.91
C GLN A 37 5.83 4.67 4.75
N ALA A 38 5.46 5.42 3.71
CA ALA A 38 4.05 5.66 3.39
C ALA A 38 3.32 4.35 3.11
N GLY A 39 3.95 3.44 2.36
CA GLY A 39 3.48 2.08 2.14
C GLY A 39 3.20 1.34 3.45
N PHE A 40 4.16 1.32 4.38
CA PHE A 40 4.00 0.65 5.68
C PHE A 40 2.87 1.23 6.51
N VAL A 41 2.76 2.56 6.59
CA VAL A 41 1.68 3.24 7.32
C VAL A 41 0.31 2.86 6.75
N VAL A 42 0.18 2.84 5.41
CA VAL A 42 -1.05 2.39 4.73
C VAL A 42 -1.33 0.90 4.97
N GLY A 43 -0.28 0.10 5.13
CA GLY A 43 -0.35 -1.34 5.42
C GLY A 43 -0.74 -1.68 6.86
N LEU A 44 -0.61 -0.77 7.83
CA LEU A 44 -0.81 -1.03 9.25
C LEU A 44 -2.13 -1.73 9.59
N PRO A 45 -3.31 -1.30 9.07
CA PRO A 45 -4.57 -1.97 9.36
C PRO A 45 -4.58 -3.45 8.95
N PHE A 46 -3.83 -3.78 7.92
CA PHE A 46 -3.77 -5.10 7.32
C PHE A 46 -2.59 -5.94 7.84
N SER A 47 -1.89 -5.50 8.88
CA SER A 47 -0.63 -6.14 9.30
C SER A 47 -0.81 -7.28 10.30
N LYS A 48 -1.92 -7.30 11.05
CA LYS A 48 -2.17 -8.28 12.12
C LYS A 48 -3.59 -8.80 12.04
N LEU A 49 -3.76 -10.07 12.39
CA LEU A 49 -5.08 -10.67 12.62
C LEU A 49 -5.79 -9.98 13.78
N GLY A 50 -7.11 -10.02 13.76
CA GLY A 50 -7.98 -9.39 14.73
C GLY A 50 -8.43 -7.99 14.31
N GLY A 51 -9.33 -7.44 15.12
CA GLY A 51 -9.93 -6.15 14.86
C GLY A 51 -8.93 -5.00 14.93
N TYR A 52 -8.84 -4.21 13.87
CA TYR A 52 -8.09 -2.97 13.84
C TYR A 52 -8.98 -1.79 14.22
N ASP A 53 -8.60 -1.07 15.28
CA ASP A 53 -9.23 0.19 15.67
C ASP A 53 -8.57 1.38 14.96
N PHE A 54 -9.33 1.99 14.06
CA PHE A 54 -8.89 3.15 13.30
C PHE A 54 -8.83 4.44 14.12
N ARG A 55 -9.55 4.55 15.24
CA ARG A 55 -9.48 5.73 16.13
C ARG A 55 -8.26 5.71 17.03
N ALA A 56 -7.83 4.53 17.46
CA ALA A 56 -6.69 4.39 18.36
C ALA A 56 -5.34 4.74 17.72
N ASN A 57 -5.27 4.78 16.37
CA ASN A 57 -4.02 4.96 15.64
C ASN A 57 -4.05 6.21 14.75
N ASN A 58 -2.98 7.03 14.83
CA ASN A 58 -2.85 8.29 14.11
C ASN A 58 -2.42 8.13 12.64
N ILE A 59 -3.00 7.16 11.91
CA ILE A 59 -2.67 6.90 10.49
C ILE A 59 -2.77 8.19 9.66
N THR A 60 -3.82 9.00 9.87
CA THR A 60 -4.07 10.21 9.08
C THR A 60 -2.95 11.24 9.23
N GLN A 61 -2.40 11.41 10.43
CA GLN A 61 -1.29 12.33 10.67
C GLN A 61 0.00 11.83 10.02
N SER A 62 0.31 10.55 10.19
CA SER A 62 1.49 9.93 9.57
C SER A 62 1.46 10.06 8.04
N ILE A 63 0.32 9.80 7.40
CA ILE A 63 0.17 9.95 5.93
C ILE A 63 0.32 11.41 5.51
N SER A 64 -0.24 12.35 6.27
CA SER A 64 -0.18 13.79 5.93
C SER A 64 1.27 14.31 5.94
N ASN A 65 2.05 13.92 6.95
CA ASN A 65 3.45 14.29 7.07
C ASN A 65 4.30 13.70 5.94
N LEU A 66 4.12 12.41 5.64
CA LEU A 66 4.84 11.74 4.55
C LEU A 66 4.47 12.33 3.18
N GLY A 67 3.18 12.65 2.97
CA GLY A 67 2.69 13.28 1.75
C GLY A 67 3.34 14.64 1.47
N ALA A 68 3.59 15.45 2.50
CA ALA A 68 4.27 16.74 2.35
C ALA A 68 5.72 16.57 1.84
N THR A 69 6.43 15.55 2.32
CA THR A 69 7.78 15.20 1.85
C THR A 69 7.74 14.69 0.42
N MET A 70 6.81 13.78 0.08
CA MET A 70 6.66 13.26 -1.27
C MET A 70 6.39 14.35 -2.31
N LEU A 71 5.56 15.35 -1.98
CA LEU A 71 5.26 16.46 -2.88
C LEU A 71 6.48 17.34 -3.20
N ARG A 72 7.44 17.44 -2.28
CA ARG A 72 8.67 18.23 -2.47
C ARG A 72 9.71 17.54 -3.33
N HIS A 73 9.71 16.21 -3.35
CA HIS A 73 10.77 15.41 -3.98
C HIS A 73 10.30 14.57 -5.18
N ARG A 74 9.00 14.58 -5.51
CA ARG A 74 8.48 13.83 -6.66
C ARG A 74 9.03 14.34 -7.99
N LEU A 75 9.44 13.40 -8.84
CA LEU A 75 9.96 13.69 -10.18
C LEU A 75 8.82 13.81 -11.22
N THR A 76 7.75 13.05 -11.05
CA THR A 76 6.60 13.05 -11.96
C THR A 76 5.28 12.93 -11.18
N PRO A 77 4.15 13.39 -11.74
CA PRO A 77 2.84 13.11 -11.17
C PRO A 77 2.54 11.61 -11.27
N PRO A 78 1.94 10.98 -10.24
CA PRO A 78 1.50 9.59 -10.33
C PRO A 78 0.35 9.44 -11.34
N PRO A 79 0.12 8.22 -11.86
CA PRO A 79 -0.94 7.93 -12.82
C PRO A 79 -2.34 8.12 -12.21
N GLU A 80 -3.36 8.31 -13.05
CA GLU A 80 -4.73 8.63 -12.62
C GLU A 80 -5.32 7.54 -11.71
N GLU A 81 -5.00 6.28 -12.00
CA GLU A 81 -5.41 5.11 -11.24
C GLU A 81 -4.91 5.16 -9.80
N ALA A 82 -3.70 5.70 -9.57
CA ALA A 82 -3.13 5.88 -8.24
C ALA A 82 -4.00 6.81 -7.39
N TYR A 83 -4.43 7.93 -7.96
CA TYR A 83 -5.29 8.89 -7.26
C TYR A 83 -6.66 8.30 -6.96
N SER A 84 -7.25 7.55 -7.89
CA SER A 84 -8.51 6.85 -7.66
C SER A 84 -8.40 5.86 -6.50
N LEU A 85 -7.33 5.07 -6.47
CA LEU A 85 -7.05 4.10 -5.41
C LEU A 85 -6.86 4.80 -4.05
N HIS A 86 -6.02 5.83 -4.00
CA HIS A 86 -5.76 6.59 -2.78
C HIS A 86 -7.04 7.22 -2.21
N ARG A 87 -7.89 7.81 -3.06
CA ARG A 87 -9.16 8.40 -2.63
C ARG A 87 -10.12 7.35 -2.04
N LYS A 88 -10.27 6.19 -2.68
CA LYS A 88 -11.13 5.10 -2.19
C LYS A 88 -10.66 4.59 -0.83
N LEU A 89 -9.36 4.31 -0.69
CA LEU A 89 -8.80 3.77 0.54
C LEU A 89 -8.87 4.80 1.68
N SER A 90 -8.52 6.06 1.41
CA SER A 90 -8.58 7.14 2.39
C SER A 90 -10.01 7.40 2.86
N GLY A 91 -10.98 7.34 1.96
CA GLY A 91 -12.40 7.46 2.29
C GLY A 91 -12.89 6.34 3.22
N ALA A 92 -12.48 5.10 2.95
CA ALA A 92 -12.81 3.95 3.80
C ALA A 92 -12.19 4.09 5.20
N PHE A 93 -10.92 4.47 5.29
CA PHE A 93 -10.24 4.68 6.57
C PHE A 93 -10.93 5.78 7.38
N LEU A 94 -11.23 6.92 6.74
CA LEU A 94 -11.89 8.04 7.42
C LEU A 94 -13.32 7.66 7.88
N ALA A 95 -14.05 6.86 7.11
CA ALA A 95 -15.34 6.33 7.53
C ALA A 95 -15.20 5.46 8.78
N CYS A 96 -14.22 4.54 8.81
CA CYS A 96 -13.96 3.70 9.98
C CYS A 96 -13.58 4.53 11.22
N ILE A 97 -12.76 5.58 11.06
CA ILE A 97 -12.42 6.53 12.14
C ILE A 97 -13.69 7.21 12.67
N LYS A 98 -14.52 7.76 11.78
CA LYS A 98 -15.73 8.50 12.18
C LYS A 98 -16.71 7.61 12.93
N LEU A 99 -16.93 6.39 12.44
CA LEU A 99 -17.84 5.41 13.03
C LEU A 99 -17.27 4.75 14.30
N GLY A 100 -15.96 4.85 14.56
CA GLY A 100 -15.31 4.09 15.62
C GLY A 100 -15.36 2.58 15.36
N ALA A 101 -15.28 2.19 14.09
CA ALA A 101 -15.36 0.80 13.69
C ALA A 101 -14.06 0.06 14.00
N VAL A 102 -14.20 -1.17 14.49
CA VAL A 102 -13.10 -2.12 14.66
C VAL A 102 -13.26 -3.18 13.57
N VAL A 103 -12.30 -3.28 12.66
CA VAL A 103 -12.44 -4.08 11.42
C VAL A 103 -11.31 -5.11 11.31
N PRO A 104 -11.60 -6.40 11.06
CA PRO A 104 -10.58 -7.44 10.85
C PRO A 104 -9.96 -7.31 9.44
N CYS A 105 -9.19 -6.23 9.24
CA CYS A 105 -8.67 -5.86 7.93
C CYS A 105 -7.70 -6.88 7.35
N ARG A 106 -6.89 -7.55 8.18
CA ARG A 106 -5.96 -8.60 7.69
C ARG A 106 -6.72 -9.76 7.09
N GLU A 107 -7.73 -10.26 7.79
CA GLU A 107 -8.56 -11.38 7.36
C GLU A 107 -9.27 -11.06 6.04
N LEU A 108 -9.87 -9.88 5.95
CA LEU A 108 -10.48 -9.40 4.71
C LEU A 108 -9.48 -9.33 3.55
N LEU A 109 -8.25 -8.87 3.81
CA LEU A 109 -7.21 -8.83 2.80
C LEU A 109 -6.81 -10.24 2.35
N LEU A 110 -6.60 -11.16 3.28
CA LEU A 110 -6.22 -12.55 2.97
C LEU A 110 -7.33 -13.24 2.16
N GLU A 111 -8.58 -13.10 2.57
CA GLU A 111 -9.73 -13.67 1.87
C GLU A 111 -9.82 -13.14 0.42
N VAL A 112 -9.67 -11.83 0.23
CA VAL A 112 -9.68 -11.24 -1.12
C VAL A 112 -8.46 -11.71 -1.91
N TYR A 113 -7.28 -11.76 -1.30
CA TYR A 113 -6.04 -12.13 -1.98
C TYR A 113 -6.05 -13.60 -2.44
N GLU A 114 -6.58 -14.51 -1.64
CA GLU A 114 -6.71 -15.94 -1.97
C GLU A 114 -7.72 -16.18 -3.09
N LYS A 115 -8.83 -15.44 -3.10
CA LYS A 115 -9.89 -15.56 -4.11
C LYS A 115 -9.58 -14.80 -5.41
N TYR A 116 -8.57 -13.93 -5.39
CA TYR A 116 -8.22 -13.12 -6.55
C TYR A 116 -7.37 -13.92 -7.53
N GLU A 117 -7.92 -14.20 -8.70
CA GLU A 117 -7.13 -14.69 -9.83
C GLU A 117 -6.32 -13.53 -10.41
N PHE A 118 -5.01 -13.57 -10.22
CA PHE A 118 -4.10 -12.62 -10.86
C PHE A 118 -4.13 -12.85 -12.37
N GLY A 119 -4.90 -12.05 -13.10
CA GLY A 119 -4.88 -12.05 -14.55
C GLY A 119 -3.48 -11.77 -15.10
N GLU A 120 -3.15 -12.35 -16.26
CA GLU A 120 -1.87 -12.14 -16.96
C GLU A 120 -1.71 -10.69 -17.46
N TYR A 121 -1.43 -9.76 -16.56
CA TYR A 121 -0.99 -8.41 -16.95
C TYR A 121 0.52 -8.43 -17.21
N GLY A 122 0.91 -8.84 -18.42
CA GLY A 122 2.27 -8.65 -18.95
C GLY A 122 3.27 -9.70 -18.48
N ASN A 123 3.69 -10.53 -19.44
CA ASN A 123 4.75 -11.54 -19.42
C ASN A 123 5.92 -11.24 -18.46
N GLU A 124 5.95 -11.89 -17.31
CA GLU A 124 7.17 -12.37 -16.65
C GLU A 124 6.77 -13.48 -15.68
N LYS A 125 6.98 -14.72 -16.13
CA LYS A 125 6.82 -15.94 -15.32
C LYS A 125 7.60 -15.79 -14.01
N LEU A 126 6.89 -15.68 -12.89
CA LEU A 126 7.46 -16.09 -11.60
C LEU A 126 7.61 -17.60 -11.69
N ALA A 127 8.87 -18.02 -11.85
CA ALA A 127 9.24 -19.43 -11.97
C ALA A 127 8.58 -20.25 -10.87
N SER A 128 7.75 -21.20 -11.29
CA SER A 128 7.31 -22.31 -10.47
C SER A 128 8.55 -23.09 -10.04
N GLY A 129 8.86 -23.05 -8.75
CA GLY A 129 9.79 -23.98 -8.13
C GLY A 129 9.22 -25.39 -8.30
N SER A 130 9.85 -26.16 -9.17
CA SER A 130 9.67 -27.60 -9.29
C SER A 130 10.21 -28.25 -8.03
N GLY A 131 9.32 -28.63 -7.11
CA GLY A 131 9.64 -29.58 -6.05
C GLY A 131 9.77 -30.97 -6.67
N SER A 132 10.98 -31.50 -6.59
CA SER A 132 11.32 -32.90 -6.91
C SER A 132 10.75 -33.86 -5.87
#